data_AF-A0A4U7D2U2-F1
#
_entry.id   AF-A0A4U7D2U2-F1
#
_cell.length_a   1.000
_cell.length_b   1.000
_cell.length_c   1.000
_cell.angle_alpha   90.00
_cell.angle_beta   90.00
_cell.angle_gamma   90.00
#
_symmetry.space_group_name_H-M   'P 1'
#
loop_
_entity.id
_entity.type
_entity.pdbx_description
1 polymer ?
#
loop_
_entity_poly.entity_id
_entity_poly.type
_entity_poly.pdbx_seq_one_letter_code
_entity_poly.pdbx_strand_id
1 'polypeptide(L)'
;NFKPYGDADLRLTEGVTVIHGLNGSGKSSLLEACFFALYGSKALDGTLEDVITNGEEETEVELWFTHDGVSYRVERRLKSY
;
A
#
# COMPACT_ATOMS: atom_id res chain seq x y z
N ASN A 1 3.73 -3.82 -7.29
CA ASN A 1 2.79 -4.93 -7.56
C ASN A 1 1.76 -5.14 -6.44
N PHE A 2 1.13 -4.07 -5.94
CA PHE A 2 0.08 -4.15 -4.91
C PHE A 2 -1.29 -3.86 -5.52
N LYS A 3 -2.15 -4.88 -5.62
CA LYS A 3 -3.48 -4.79 -6.27
C LYS A 3 -3.40 -4.10 -7.66
N PRO A 4 -4.06 -2.97 -8.02
CA PRO A 4 -3.89 -2.41 -9.36
C PRO A 4 -2.58 -1.62 -9.55
N TYR A 5 -1.73 -1.50 -8.53
CA TYR A 5 -0.48 -0.74 -8.58
C TYR A 5 0.70 -1.63 -8.98
N GLY A 6 1.11 -1.54 -10.25
CA GLY A 6 2.36 -2.16 -10.73
C GLY A 6 3.59 -1.47 -10.14
N ASP A 7 3.83 -0.23 -10.55
CA ASP A 7 4.85 0.66 -9.97
C ASP A 7 4.24 2.05 -9.75
N ALA A 8 4.29 2.55 -8.52
CA ALA A 8 3.71 3.82 -8.14
C ALA A 8 4.47 4.43 -6.96
N ASP A 9 4.94 5.66 -7.15
CA ASP A 9 5.49 6.52 -6.11
C ASP A 9 4.56 7.74 -5.95
N LEU A 10 4.18 8.04 -4.72
CA LEU A 10 3.33 9.18 -4.40
C LEU A 10 3.71 9.77 -3.05
N ARG A 11 3.53 11.08 -2.95
CA ARG A 11 3.75 11.83 -1.73
C ARG A 11 2.44 12.38 -1.19
N LEU A 12 2.10 12.00 0.05
CA LEU A 12 1.09 12.68 0.83
C LEU A 12 1.72 13.94 1.46
N THR A 13 1.01 15.05 1.37
CA THR A 13 1.48 16.35 1.89
C THR A 13 0.58 16.82 3.02
N GLU A 14 1.09 17.76 3.82
CA GLU A 14 0.31 18.37 4.89
C GLU A 14 -0.94 19.06 4.35
N GLY A 15 -2.00 19.07 5.16
CA GLY A 15 -3.30 19.59 4.77
C GLY A 15 -4.22 18.53 4.17
N VAL A 16 -5.14 18.96 3.30
CA VAL A 16 -6.17 18.08 2.72
C VAL A 16 -5.69 17.52 1.40
N THR A 17 -5.53 16.19 1.34
CA THR A 17 -5.26 15.47 0.10
C THR A 17 -6.55 14.80 -0.40
N VAL A 18 -6.95 15.07 -1.64
CA VAL A 18 -8.13 14.45 -2.27
C VAL A 18 -7.67 13.33 -3.21
N ILE A 19 -8.10 12.10 -2.93
CA ILE A 19 -7.86 10.94 -3.79
C ILE A 19 -9.13 10.69 -4.61
N HIS A 20 -9.09 10.98 -5.91
CA HIS A 20 -10.23 10.84 -6.81
C HIS A 20 -9.90 9.98 -8.03
N GLY A 21 -10.93 9.44 -8.69
CA GLY A 21 -10.79 8.49 -9.78
C GLY A 21 -12.00 7.56 -9.90
N LEU A 22 -12.08 6.83 -11.01
CA LEU A 22 -13.18 5.89 -11.28
C LEU A 22 -13.23 4.76 -10.25
N ASN A 23 -14.39 4.13 -10.08
CA ASN A 23 -14.47 2.91 -9.27
C ASN A 23 -13.54 1.85 -9.85
N GLY A 24 -12.78 1.17 -8.99
CA GLY A 24 -11.73 0.23 -9.40
C GLY A 24 -10.38 0.87 -9.73
N SER A 25 -10.24 2.20 -9.72
CA SER A 25 -8.97 2.88 -10.07
C SER A 25 -7.87 2.79 -9.00
N GLY A 26 -8.05 2.01 -7.93
CA GLY A 26 -7.06 1.84 -6.86
C GLY A 26 -7.16 2.78 -5.66
N LYS A 27 -8.13 3.71 -5.60
CA LYS A 27 -8.26 4.68 -4.49
C LYS A 27 -8.26 4.03 -3.10
N SER A 28 -9.07 2.99 -2.90
CA SER A 28 -9.12 2.24 -1.64
C SER A 28 -7.87 1.37 -1.45
N SER A 29 -7.35 0.79 -2.54
CA SER A 29 -6.12 0.00 -2.53
C SER A 29 -4.90 0.82 -2.10
N LEU A 30 -4.86 2.12 -2.37
CA LEU A 30 -3.82 3.02 -1.88
C LEU A 30 -3.82 3.10 -0.36
N LEU A 31 -4.98 3.37 0.25
CA LEU A 31 -5.10 3.43 1.70
C LEU A 31 -4.81 2.06 2.35
N GLU A 32 -5.26 0.99 1.71
CA GLU A 32 -4.98 -0.37 2.15
C GLU A 32 -3.49 -0.71 2.09
N ALA A 33 -2.74 -0.24 1.08
CA ALA A 33 -1.28 -0.39 1.03
C ALA A 33 -0.62 0.31 2.24
N CYS A 34 -1.07 1.52 2.60
CA CYS A 34 -0.58 2.21 3.79
C CYS A 34 -0.88 1.42 5.07
N PHE A 35 -2.10 0.90 5.24
CA PHE A 35 -2.46 0.10 6.41
C PHE A 35 -1.70 -1.22 6.46
N PHE A 36 -1.52 -1.88 5.31
CA PHE A 36 -0.70 -3.08 5.19
C PHE A 36 0.74 -2.80 5.60
N ALA A 37 1.36 -1.71 5.14
CA ALA A 37 2.69 -1.32 5.58
C ALA A 37 2.76 -1.19 7.11
N LEU A 38 1.82 -0.45 7.71
CA LEU A 38 1.82 -0.19 9.16
C LEU A 38 1.51 -1.44 10.01
N TYR A 39 0.55 -2.25 9.61
CA TYR A 39 -0.05 -3.28 10.48
C TYR A 39 0.12 -4.72 9.97
N GLY A 40 0.59 -4.90 8.73
CA GLY A 40 0.77 -6.21 8.10
C GLY A 40 -0.54 -6.88 7.72
N SER A 41 -0.53 -8.22 7.69
CA SER A 41 -1.67 -9.03 7.24
C SER A 41 -2.97 -8.76 7.98
N LYS A 42 -2.92 -8.28 9.23
CA LYS A 42 -4.11 -7.97 10.03
C LYS A 42 -4.93 -6.79 9.50
N ALA A 43 -4.36 -5.97 8.63
CA ALA A 43 -5.06 -4.85 7.99
C ALA A 43 -5.72 -5.25 6.67
N LEU A 44 -5.58 -6.51 6.24
CA LEU A 44 -6.19 -7.00 5.01
C LEU A 44 -7.49 -7.72 5.33
N ASP A 45 -8.53 -7.47 4.54
CA ASP A 45 -9.81 -8.19 4.65
C ASP A 45 -9.73 -9.61 4.08
N GLY A 46 -8.61 -9.96 3.43
CA GLY A 46 -8.36 -11.24 2.77
C GLY A 46 -7.00 -11.86 3.10
N THR A 47 -6.53 -12.70 2.20
CA THR A 47 -5.24 -13.37 2.29
C THR A 47 -4.09 -12.48 1.82
N LEU A 48 -2.85 -12.90 2.11
CA LEU A 48 -1.65 -12.25 1.60
C LEU A 48 -1.50 -12.41 0.08
N GLU A 49 -2.16 -13.41 -0.52
CA GLU A 49 -2.17 -13.60 -1.98
C GLU A 49 -3.11 -12.59 -2.65
N ASP A 50 -4.21 -12.23 -2.00
CA ASP A 50 -5.22 -11.29 -2.54
C ASP A 50 -4.69 -9.85 -2.75
N VAL A 51 -3.50 -9.54 -2.22
CA VAL A 51 -2.87 -8.22 -2.40
C VAL A 51 -1.82 -8.20 -3.50
N ILE A 52 -1.34 -9.36 -3.96
CA ILE A 52 -0.40 -9.44 -5.08
C ILE A 52 -1.18 -9.11 -6.36
N THR A 53 -0.58 -8.30 -7.23
CA THR A 53 -1.17 -7.99 -8.54
C THR A 53 -1.36 -9.28 -9.34
N ASN A 54 -2.51 -9.42 -10.02
CA ASN A 54 -2.78 -10.62 -10.83
C ASN A 54 -1.67 -10.86 -11.86
N GLY A 55 -1.09 -12.07 -11.84
CA GLY A 55 -0.01 -12.46 -12.75
C GLY A 55 1.40 -12.16 -12.22
N GLU A 56 1.51 -11.50 -11.07
CA GLU A 56 2.79 -11.29 -10.38
C GLU A 56 3.01 -12.34 -9.29
N GLU A 57 4.27 -12.62 -8.95
CA GLU A 57 4.64 -13.57 -7.90
C GLU A 57 5.03 -12.89 -6.58
N GLU A 58 5.21 -11.57 -6.60
CA GLU A 58 5.62 -10.79 -5.44
C GLU A 58 4.96 -9.42 -5.40
N THR A 59 4.84 -8.88 -4.18
CA THR A 59 4.46 -7.48 -3.96
C THR A 59 5.39 -6.84 -2.94
N GLU A 60 5.64 -5.55 -3.15
CA GLU A 60 6.39 -4.69 -2.25
C GLU A 60 5.56 -3.44 -1.94
N VAL A 61 5.59 -3.00 -0.68
CA VAL A 61 5.06 -1.70 -0.24
C VAL A 61 6.08 -1.05 0.67
N GLU A 62 6.45 0.19 0.33
CA GLU A 62 7.30 1.06 1.13
C GLU A 62 6.47 2.26 1.62
N LEU A 63 6.55 2.57 2.91
CA LEU A 63 5.88 3.71 3.51
C LEU A 63 6.87 4.52 4.35
N TRP A 64 6.96 5.80 4.02
CA TRP A 64 7.65 6.80 4.82
C TRP A 64 6.62 7.60 5.61
N PHE A 65 6.85 7.78 6.91
CA PHE A 65 5.99 8.61 7.75
C PHE A 65 6.79 9.25 8.89
N THR A 66 6.20 10.28 9.48
CA THR A 66 6.75 10.96 10.67
C THR A 66 5.83 10.72 11.86
N HIS A 67 6.41 10.38 13.00
CA HIS A 67 5.70 10.29 14.27
C HIS A 67 6.57 10.90 15.37
N ASP A 68 6.01 11.82 16.15
CA ASP A 68 6.71 12.53 17.23
C ASP A 68 8.03 13.18 16.78
N GLY A 69 8.01 13.80 15.59
CA GLY A 69 9.20 14.45 15.00
C GLY A 69 10.26 13.50 14.43
N VAL A 70 10.09 12.19 14.57
CA VAL A 70 11.01 11.17 14.06
C VAL A 70 10.50 10.61 12.73
N SER A 71 11.41 10.44 11.78
CA SER A 71 11.10 9.84 10.48
C SER A 71 11.29 8.33 10.52
N TYR A 72 10.31 7.62 9.98
CA TYR A 72 10.28 6.16 9.88
C TYR A 72 10.12 5.74 8.43
N ARG A 73 10.71 4.58 8.11
CA ARG A 73 10.49 3.85 6.87
C ARG A 73 10.07 2.44 7.25
N VAL A 74 8.97 1.97 6.67
CA VAL A 74 8.52 0.59 6.76
C VAL A 74 8.47 0.00 5.37
N GLU A 75 9.07 -1.17 5.22
CA GLU A 75 9.09 -1.92 3.98
C GLU A 75 8.51 -3.31 4.23
N ARG A 76 7.61 -3.75 3.35
CA ARG A 76 7.04 -5.09 3.37
C ARG A 76 7.14 -5.71 2.00
N ARG A 77 7.62 -6.95 1.97
CA ARG A 77 7.66 -7.80 0.78
C ARG A 77 6.93 -9.10 1.05
N LEU A 78 6.14 -9.52 0.08
CA LEU A 78 5.47 -10.82 0.07
C LEU A 78 5.82 -11.52 -1.22
N LYS A 79 5.94 -12.84 -1.15
CA LYS A 79 6.17 -13.71 -2.30
C LYS A 79 5.17 -14.87 -2.23
N SER A 80 4.46 -15.14 -3.32
CA SER A 80 3.66 -16.36 -3.46
C SER A 80 4.58 -17.56 -3.68
N TYR A 81 4.31 -18.67 -3.01
CA TYR A 81 5.05 -19.93 -3.16
C TYR A 81 4.17 -21.00 -3.78
#